data_AF-A0A644T382-F1
#
_entry.id   AF-A0A644T382-F1
#
_cell.length_a   1.000
_cell.length_b   1.000
_cell.length_c   1.000
_cell.angle_alpha   90.00
_cell.angle_beta   90.00
_cell.angle_gamma   90.00
#
_symmetry.space_group_name_H-M   'P 1'
#
loop_
_entity.id
_entity.type
_entity.pdbx_description
1 polymer ?
#
loop_
_entity_poly.entity_id
_entity_poly.type
_entity_poly.pdbx_seq_one_letter_code
_entity_poly.pdbx_strand_id
1 'polypeptide(L)'
;MRVFCAPYAQRARKTSTEDIHAQLLPKGLLCRICKRMDKNRSELFAHFSYDDSLTYEALLEVEEELTREVEQLLQRAGAAHLDFTPLGDALMFQCVFEAHRLYVYRKIALEIAALLPQGVRGRLLCLDKNFESMHVFWLRPGEWQEEERPVPEDPPSGLKTWRIAGSGPQDMTGEEPDA
;
A
#
# COMPACT_ATOMS: atom_id res chain seq x y z
N MET A 1 22.54 29.60 0.12
CA MET A 1 21.40 30.18 0.86
C MET A 1 20.72 29.04 1.63
N ARG A 2 20.76 29.03 2.97
CA ARG A 2 20.14 27.99 3.80
C ARG A 2 18.71 28.44 4.11
N VAL A 3 17.72 27.75 3.55
CA VAL A 3 16.31 28.00 3.88
C VAL A 3 16.01 27.27 5.18
N PHE A 4 15.70 28.02 6.23
CA PHE A 4 15.16 27.48 7.47
C PHE A 4 13.67 27.18 7.24
N CYS A 5 13.27 25.91 7.28
CA CYS A 5 11.86 25.59 7.54
C CYS A 5 11.57 26.00 8.99
N ALA A 6 10.57 26.86 9.17
CA ALA A 6 10.11 27.24 10.50
C ALA A 6 9.75 25.97 11.31
N PRO A 7 10.22 25.83 12.56
CA PRO A 7 9.76 24.74 13.41
C PRO A 7 8.26 24.94 13.64
N TYR A 8 7.49 23.87 13.45
CA TYR A 8 6.09 23.79 13.85
C TYR A 8 6.00 24.12 15.34
N ALA A 9 5.73 25.38 15.65
CA ALA A 9 5.66 25.89 17.00
C ALA A 9 4.46 25.24 17.69
N GLN A 10 4.73 24.64 18.83
CA GLN A 10 3.72 24.19 19.76
C GLN A 10 2.77 25.36 20.10
N ARG A 11 1.46 25.23 19.86
CA ARG A 11 0.38 25.25 20.87
C ARG A 11 -1.01 25.62 20.32
N ALA A 12 -1.98 24.99 21.01
CA ALA A 12 -3.34 25.42 21.37
C ALA A 12 -4.47 25.41 20.31
N ARG A 13 -5.53 24.67 20.67
CA ARG A 13 -6.86 24.64 20.07
C ARG A 13 -7.45 26.06 19.91
N LYS A 14 -8.03 26.37 18.74
CA LYS A 14 -9.49 26.43 18.49
C LYS A 14 -9.81 27.12 17.14
N THR A 15 -10.71 26.45 16.40
CA THR A 15 -11.81 26.93 15.54
C THR A 15 -11.55 27.61 14.18
N SER A 16 -12.47 27.26 13.27
CA SER A 16 -12.78 27.73 11.90
C SER A 16 -11.72 27.48 10.82
N THR A 17 -11.93 26.49 9.94
CA THR A 17 -12.48 26.64 8.58
C THR A 17 -11.79 27.73 7.76
N GLU A 18 -11.16 27.27 6.66
CA GLU A 18 -10.60 28.05 5.55
C GLU A 18 -9.24 28.74 5.82
N ASP A 19 -8.15 28.17 5.27
CA ASP A 19 -7.50 28.81 4.11
C ASP A 19 -6.23 28.07 3.65
N ILE A 20 -6.31 27.62 2.38
CA ILE A 20 -5.28 27.77 1.35
C ILE A 20 -3.90 27.15 1.67
N HIS A 21 -3.79 25.83 1.47
CA HIS A 21 -2.54 25.20 1.04
C HIS A 21 -2.52 25.04 -0.49
N ALA A 22 -2.51 26.17 -1.19
CA ALA A 22 -2.10 26.23 -2.58
C ALA A 22 -1.09 27.37 -2.74
N GLN A 23 -0.07 27.12 -3.55
CA GLN A 23 0.94 28.07 -4.02
C GLN A 23 2.13 28.26 -3.08
N LEU A 24 3.18 27.47 -3.32
CA LEU A 24 4.58 27.91 -3.52
C LEU A 24 5.52 26.72 -3.26
N LEU A 25 5.60 25.79 -4.22
CA LEU A 25 6.82 25.00 -4.39
C LEU A 25 7.39 25.30 -5.78
N PRO A 26 8.48 26.09 -5.87
CA PRO A 26 9.24 26.20 -7.10
C PRO A 26 9.81 24.83 -7.45
N LYS A 27 9.72 24.49 -8.73
CA LYS A 27 10.32 23.29 -9.34
C LYS A 27 11.78 23.15 -8.90
N GLY A 28 12.16 21.97 -8.41
CA GLY A 28 13.53 21.48 -8.56
C GLY A 28 14.50 21.52 -7.37
N LEU A 29 14.06 21.63 -6.11
CA LEU A 29 14.94 21.37 -4.95
C LEU A 29 14.25 20.48 -3.91
N LEU A 30 14.58 19.19 -3.94
CA LEU A 30 14.19 18.20 -2.92
C LEU A 30 14.68 18.66 -1.54
N CYS A 31 13.76 19.12 -0.70
CA CYS A 31 14.02 19.44 0.70
C CYS A 31 14.50 18.18 1.45
N ARG A 32 15.67 18.26 2.10
CA ARG A 32 16.22 17.13 2.91
C ARG A 32 15.33 16.76 4.10
N ILE A 33 14.43 17.63 4.54
CA ILE A 33 13.43 17.37 5.59
C ILE A 33 12.24 16.59 5.01
N CYS A 34 11.73 16.98 3.82
CA CYS A 34 10.70 16.22 3.12
C CYS A 34 11.20 14.82 2.72
N LYS A 35 12.49 14.68 2.38
CA LYS A 35 13.14 13.39 2.12
C LYS A 35 13.16 12.45 3.34
N ARG A 36 12.93 12.98 4.56
CA ARG A 36 12.86 12.22 5.81
C ARG A 36 11.43 11.84 6.23
N MET A 37 10.40 12.39 5.57
CA MET A 37 9.01 12.26 6.00
C MET A 37 8.27 11.07 5.40
N ASP A 38 8.63 10.61 4.21
CA ASP A 38 8.00 9.42 3.61
C ASP A 38 8.88 8.18 3.83
N LYS A 39 8.94 7.73 5.08
CA LYS A 39 9.47 6.40 5.39
C LYS A 39 8.43 5.37 4.93
N ASN A 40 8.88 4.17 4.57
CA ASN A 40 8.02 3.06 4.15
C ASN A 40 7.27 3.37 2.85
N ARG A 41 7.99 3.48 1.74
CA ARG A 41 7.47 3.92 0.45
C ARG A 41 6.42 2.97 -0.15
N SER A 42 6.54 1.68 0.15
CA SER A 42 5.69 0.64 -0.43
C SER A 42 5.24 -0.35 0.63
N GLU A 43 4.09 -0.95 0.39
CA GLU A 43 3.48 -1.96 1.25
C GLU A 43 3.27 -3.26 0.46
N LEU A 44 3.44 -4.38 1.16
CA LEU A 44 3.21 -5.72 0.65
C LEU A 44 2.15 -6.38 1.51
N PHE A 45 1.05 -6.75 0.89
CA PHE A 45 -0.01 -7.56 1.48
C PHE A 45 0.07 -8.97 0.94
N ALA A 46 -0.20 -9.95 1.79
CA ALA A 46 -0.19 -11.34 1.39
C ALA A 46 -1.36 -12.11 1.98
N HIS A 47 -1.81 -13.11 1.22
CA HIS A 47 -2.86 -14.02 1.62
C HIS A 47 -2.52 -15.42 1.13
N PHE A 48 -2.28 -16.33 2.07
CA PHE A 48 -2.09 -17.75 1.82
C PHE A 48 -3.37 -18.49 2.20
N SER A 49 -3.95 -19.23 1.27
CA SER A 49 -5.13 -20.06 1.49
C SER A 49 -4.75 -21.52 1.50
N TYR A 50 -5.32 -22.27 2.44
CA TYR A 50 -5.18 -23.71 2.56
C TYR A 50 -6.32 -24.39 1.80
N ASP A 51 -6.04 -25.52 1.13
CA ASP A 51 -7.11 -26.34 0.55
C ASP A 51 -7.53 -27.47 1.50
N ASP A 52 -8.69 -28.07 1.20
CA ASP A 52 -9.32 -29.11 2.03
C ASP A 52 -8.50 -30.42 2.11
N SER A 53 -7.36 -30.51 1.42
CA SER A 53 -6.48 -31.68 1.50
C SER A 53 -5.61 -31.70 2.76
N LEU A 54 -5.46 -30.55 3.43
CA LEU A 54 -4.70 -30.43 4.67
C LEU A 54 -5.54 -30.85 5.88
N THR A 55 -5.00 -31.74 6.70
CA THR A 55 -5.58 -32.03 8.02
C THR A 55 -5.36 -30.85 8.96
N TYR A 56 -6.15 -30.79 10.04
CA TYR A 56 -6.02 -29.73 11.04
C TYR A 56 -4.63 -29.71 11.69
N GLU A 57 -4.08 -30.89 12.02
CA GLU A 57 -2.74 -31.00 12.61
C GLU A 57 -1.66 -30.55 11.62
N ALA A 58 -1.78 -30.93 10.34
CA ALA A 58 -0.85 -30.52 9.30
C ALA A 58 -0.91 -29.01 9.06
N LEU A 59 -2.10 -28.39 9.20
CA LEU A 59 -2.28 -26.95 9.04
C LEU A 59 -1.53 -26.15 10.10
N LEU A 60 -1.55 -26.58 11.36
CA LEU A 60 -0.82 -25.91 12.44
C LEU A 60 0.70 -25.96 12.21
N GLU A 61 1.23 -27.13 11.84
CA GLU A 61 2.65 -27.28 11.53
C GLU A 61 3.06 -26.45 10.30
N VAL A 62 2.26 -26.51 9.23
CA VAL A 62 2.47 -25.71 8.01
C VAL A 62 2.46 -24.21 8.32
N GLU A 63 1.52 -23.73 9.13
CA GLU A 63 1.42 -22.32 9.46
C GLU A 63 2.62 -21.84 10.29
N GLU A 64 3.05 -22.62 11.29
CA GLU A 64 4.21 -22.29 12.12
C GLU A 64 5.51 -22.23 11.27
N GLU A 65 5.73 -23.24 10.43
CA GLU A 65 6.91 -23.29 9.56
C GLU A 65 6.89 -22.18 8.52
N LEU A 66 5.76 -21.98 7.84
CA LEU A 66 5.63 -20.97 6.80
C LEU A 66 5.79 -19.57 7.36
N THR A 67 5.22 -19.29 8.54
CA THR A 67 5.38 -18.00 9.24
C THR A 67 6.85 -17.74 9.52
N ARG A 68 7.57 -18.71 10.10
CA ARG A 68 8.98 -18.59 10.43
C ARG A 68 9.86 -18.35 9.19
N GLU A 69 9.68 -19.14 8.13
CA GLU A 69 10.49 -19.03 6.91
C GLU A 69 10.22 -17.72 6.17
N VAL A 70 8.95 -17.32 6.07
CA VAL A 70 8.55 -16.06 5.41
C VAL A 70 9.02 -14.86 6.23
N GLU A 71 8.94 -14.92 7.57
CA GLU A 71 9.47 -13.87 8.44
C GLU A 71 10.97 -13.64 8.17
N GLN A 72 11.77 -14.70 8.19
CA GLN A 72 13.20 -14.60 7.92
C GLN A 72 13.49 -14.05 6.52
N LEU A 73 12.74 -14.51 5.51
CA LEU A 73 12.85 -14.00 4.15
C LEU A 73 12.58 -12.49 4.08
N LEU A 74 11.47 -12.03 4.66
CA LEU A 74 11.06 -10.63 4.61
C LEU A 74 12.01 -9.73 5.40
N GLN A 75 12.48 -10.17 6.57
CA GLN A 75 13.52 -9.46 7.32
C GLN A 75 14.81 -9.31 6.52
N ARG A 76 15.28 -10.37 5.83
CA ARG A 76 16.45 -10.29 4.93
C ARG A 76 16.22 -9.37 3.73
N ALA A 77 14.97 -9.27 3.26
CA ALA A 77 14.58 -8.35 2.19
C ALA A 77 14.47 -6.89 2.66
N GLY A 78 14.64 -6.62 3.96
CA GLY A 78 14.56 -5.28 4.54
C GLY A 78 13.14 -4.81 4.84
N ALA A 79 12.18 -5.75 4.98
CA ALA A 79 10.84 -5.43 5.42
C ALA A 79 10.84 -4.92 6.87
N ALA A 80 9.93 -3.98 7.15
CA ALA A 80 9.65 -3.46 8.48
C ALA A 80 8.16 -3.65 8.81
N HIS A 81 7.81 -3.52 10.09
CA HIS A 81 6.43 -3.63 10.59
C HIS A 81 5.70 -4.88 10.07
N LEU A 82 6.40 -6.02 10.06
CA LEU A 82 5.83 -7.30 9.67
C LEU A 82 4.81 -7.76 10.71
N ASP A 83 3.63 -8.14 10.24
CA ASP A 83 2.50 -8.56 11.06
C ASP A 83 1.79 -9.73 10.36
N PHE A 84 1.58 -10.83 11.09
CA PHE A 84 0.90 -12.04 10.61
C PHE A 84 -0.45 -12.18 11.31
N THR A 85 -1.46 -12.61 10.57
CA THR A 85 -2.82 -12.82 11.06
C THR A 85 -3.37 -14.15 10.56
N PRO A 86 -3.50 -15.16 11.42
CA PRO A 86 -4.15 -16.42 11.06
C PRO A 86 -5.67 -16.28 11.08
N LEU A 87 -6.34 -16.86 10.09
CA LEU A 87 -7.81 -16.80 9.91
C LEU A 87 -8.47 -18.19 9.91
N GLY A 88 -7.72 -19.23 10.24
CA GLY A 88 -8.19 -20.63 10.28
C GLY A 88 -7.96 -21.34 8.95
N ASP A 89 -8.55 -20.86 7.85
CA ASP A 89 -8.36 -21.40 6.50
C ASP A 89 -7.32 -20.62 5.67
N ALA A 90 -6.72 -19.59 6.28
CA ALA A 90 -5.75 -18.74 5.65
C ALA A 90 -4.76 -18.14 6.65
N LEU A 91 -3.56 -17.81 6.14
CA LEU A 91 -2.58 -16.96 6.79
C LEU A 91 -2.42 -15.67 5.99
N MET A 92 -2.65 -14.54 6.64
CA MET A 92 -2.39 -13.22 6.07
C MET A 92 -1.12 -12.64 6.68
N PHE A 93 -0.43 -11.80 5.90
CA PHE A 93 0.56 -10.90 6.48
C PHE A 93 0.62 -9.58 5.73
N GLN A 94 1.14 -8.58 6.43
CA GLN A 94 1.47 -7.28 5.87
C GLN A 94 2.86 -6.84 6.31
N CYS A 95 3.58 -6.14 5.42
CA CYS A 95 4.82 -5.48 5.77
C CYS A 95 5.10 -4.29 4.85
N VAL A 96 6.07 -3.46 5.25
CA VAL A 96 6.44 -2.28 4.49
C VAL A 96 7.92 -2.24 4.16
N PHE A 97 8.27 -1.55 3.07
CA PHE A 97 9.64 -1.36 2.63
C PHE A 97 9.95 0.13 2.48
N GLU A 98 11.16 0.55 2.84
CA GLU A 98 11.60 1.95 2.74
C GLU A 98 11.56 2.48 1.30
N ALA A 99 11.84 1.63 0.31
CA ALA A 99 11.84 1.99 -1.10
C ALA A 99 11.02 0.99 -1.93
N HIS A 100 10.27 1.48 -2.91
CA HIS A 100 9.59 0.63 -3.88
C HIS A 100 10.61 0.06 -4.89
N ARG A 101 10.80 -1.26 -4.89
CA ARG A 101 11.76 -1.94 -5.78
C ARG A 101 11.17 -3.23 -6.32
N LEU A 102 10.65 -3.18 -7.55
CA LEU A 102 9.96 -4.32 -8.17
C LEU A 102 10.76 -5.62 -8.16
N TYR A 103 12.07 -5.56 -8.41
CA TYR A 103 12.93 -6.74 -8.38
C TYR A 103 12.97 -7.44 -7.01
N VAL A 104 12.75 -6.70 -5.91
CA VAL A 104 12.68 -7.25 -4.56
C VAL A 104 11.39 -8.07 -4.41
N TYR A 105 10.24 -7.56 -4.85
CA TYR A 105 8.98 -8.30 -4.77
C TYR A 105 8.97 -9.54 -5.66
N ARG A 106 9.56 -9.46 -6.86
CA ARG A 106 9.75 -10.64 -7.72
C ARG A 106 10.58 -11.71 -7.03
N LYS A 107 11.65 -11.31 -6.34
CA LYS A 107 12.48 -12.25 -5.57
C LYS A 107 11.71 -12.82 -4.38
N ILE A 108 10.94 -12.00 -3.65
CA ILE A 108 10.07 -12.47 -2.57
C ILE A 108 9.05 -13.49 -3.09
N ALA A 109 8.36 -13.20 -4.21
CA ALA A 109 7.41 -14.11 -4.83
C ALA A 109 8.05 -15.45 -5.22
N LEU A 110 9.22 -15.41 -5.86
CA LEU A 110 9.99 -16.61 -6.20
C LEU A 110 10.36 -17.44 -4.98
N GLU A 111 10.91 -16.81 -3.94
CA GLU A 111 11.38 -17.49 -2.73
C GLU A 111 10.21 -18.05 -1.93
N ILE A 112 9.09 -17.31 -1.82
CA ILE A 112 7.86 -17.82 -1.19
C ILE A 112 7.31 -19.01 -1.98
N ALA A 113 7.22 -18.93 -3.30
CA ALA A 113 6.74 -20.05 -4.11
C ALA A 113 7.58 -21.33 -3.91
N ALA A 114 8.89 -21.19 -3.67
CA ALA A 114 9.77 -22.31 -3.34
C ALA A 114 9.54 -22.88 -1.92
N LEU A 115 9.01 -22.07 -1.00
CA LEU A 115 8.68 -22.46 0.38
C LEU A 115 7.27 -23.02 0.52
N LEU A 116 6.35 -22.71 -0.39
CA LEU A 116 4.95 -23.12 -0.28
C LEU A 116 4.81 -24.65 -0.31
N PRO A 117 4.23 -25.26 0.74
CA PRO A 117 3.94 -26.69 0.73
C PRO A 117 2.74 -27.01 -0.17
N GLN A 118 2.59 -28.29 -0.51
CA GLN A 118 1.40 -28.76 -1.20
C GLN A 118 0.15 -28.44 -0.38
N GLY A 119 -0.94 -28.11 -1.07
CA GLY A 119 -2.18 -27.69 -0.43
C GLY A 119 -2.26 -26.19 -0.10
N VAL A 120 -1.19 -25.42 -0.33
CA VAL A 120 -1.17 -23.97 -0.06
C VAL A 120 -1.07 -23.18 -1.35
N ARG A 121 -1.88 -22.12 -1.46
CA ARG A 121 -1.83 -21.15 -2.56
C ARG A 121 -1.65 -19.76 -2.00
N GLY A 122 -0.83 -18.95 -2.65
CA GLY A 122 -0.55 -17.59 -2.21
C GLY A 122 -0.99 -16.53 -3.20
N ARG A 123 -1.33 -15.36 -2.66
CA ARG A 123 -1.43 -14.12 -3.41
C ARG A 123 -0.65 -13.04 -2.70
N LEU A 124 0.11 -12.26 -3.44
CA LEU A 124 0.77 -11.06 -2.95
C LEU A 124 0.24 -9.85 -3.71
N LEU A 125 0.07 -8.74 -3.01
CA LEU A 125 -0.23 -7.44 -3.60
C LEU A 125 0.80 -6.44 -3.10
N CYS A 126 1.55 -5.85 -4.03
CA CYS A 126 2.43 -4.74 -3.74
C CYS A 126 1.84 -3.43 -4.24
N LEU A 127 1.90 -2.41 -3.38
CA LEU A 127 1.43 -1.06 -3.65
C LEU A 127 2.53 -0.04 -3.35
N ASP A 128 2.80 0.87 -4.28
CA ASP A 128 3.58 2.08 -4.01
C ASP A 128 2.66 3.23 -3.57
N LYS A 129 3.14 4.09 -2.69
CA LYS A 129 2.40 5.29 -2.22
C LYS A 129 2.09 6.29 -3.32
N ASN A 130 2.77 6.24 -4.47
CA ASN A 130 2.44 7.09 -5.60
C ASN A 130 1.23 6.62 -6.40
N PHE A 131 0.72 5.41 -6.17
CA PHE A 131 -0.36 4.84 -6.97
C PHE A 131 -0.05 4.88 -8.49
N GLU A 132 1.19 4.57 -8.89
CA GLU A 132 1.53 4.43 -10.31
C GLU A 132 1.03 3.09 -10.85
N SER A 133 1.32 2.01 -10.12
CA SER A 133 0.88 0.66 -10.44
C SER A 133 0.71 -0.20 -9.20
N MET A 134 -0.09 -1.25 -9.36
CA MET A 134 -0.24 -2.36 -8.44
C MET A 134 0.41 -3.59 -9.06
N HIS A 135 1.19 -4.33 -8.28
CA HIS A 135 1.75 -5.61 -8.72
C HIS A 135 1.08 -6.73 -7.94
N VAL A 136 0.44 -7.65 -8.67
CA VAL A 136 -0.20 -8.82 -8.10
C VAL A 136 0.62 -10.05 -8.46
N PHE A 137 0.87 -10.90 -7.47
CA PHE A 137 1.56 -12.17 -7.66
C PHE A 137 0.65 -13.32 -7.24
N TRP A 138 0.58 -14.38 -8.05
CA TRP A 138 -0.08 -15.63 -7.70
C TRP A 138 0.98 -16.70 -7.50
N LEU A 139 0.91 -17.40 -6.38
CA LEU A 139 1.90 -18.36 -5.94
C LEU A 139 1.27 -19.75 -5.80
N ARG A 140 1.98 -20.75 -6.30
CA ARG A 140 1.74 -22.17 -6.10
C ARG A 140 3.07 -22.82 -5.68
N PRO A 141 3.06 -24.05 -5.15
CA PRO A 141 4.30 -24.77 -4.85
C PRO A 141 5.19 -24.85 -6.09
N GLY A 142 6.36 -24.19 -6.04
CA GLY A 142 7.34 -24.13 -7.11
C GLY A 142 7.01 -23.19 -8.30
N GLU A 143 5.87 -22.50 -8.28
CA GLU A 143 5.43 -21.65 -9.40
C GLU A 143 4.96 -20.28 -8.93
N TRP A 144 5.27 -19.24 -9.71
CA TRP A 144 4.75 -17.89 -9.47
C TRP A 144 4.42 -17.20 -10.79
N GLN A 145 3.43 -16.31 -10.73
CA GLN A 145 2.98 -15.47 -11.84
C GLN A 145 2.88 -14.03 -11.35
N GLU A 146 3.07 -13.08 -12.27
CA GLU A 146 3.00 -11.65 -11.99
C GLU A 146 2.04 -10.98 -12.97
N GLU A 147 1.27 -10.03 -12.47
CA GLU A 147 0.54 -9.07 -13.27
C GLU A 147 0.77 -7.66 -12.72
N GLU A 148 1.08 -6.73 -13.62
CA GLU A 148 1.09 -5.30 -13.33
C GLU A 148 -0.24 -4.67 -13.75
N ARG A 149 -0.84 -3.89 -12.87
CA ARG A 149 -2.08 -3.15 -13.09
C ARG A 149 -1.82 -1.66 -12.85
N PRO A 150 -1.87 -0.80 -13.88
CA PRO A 150 -1.73 0.63 -13.68
C PRO A 150 -2.90 1.18 -12.86
N VAL A 151 -2.64 2.18 -12.03
CA VAL A 151 -3.70 2.92 -11.31
C VAL A 151 -3.86 4.27 -12.01
N PRO A 152 -4.96 4.49 -12.75
CA PRO A 152 -5.11 5.71 -13.53
C PRO A 152 -5.37 6.93 -12.62
N GLU A 153 -4.83 8.08 -13.00
CA GLU A 153 -5.10 9.35 -12.31
C GLU A 153 -6.58 9.74 -12.40
N ASP A 154 -7.19 9.55 -13.57
CA ASP A 154 -8.60 9.76 -13.82
C ASP A 154 -9.41 8.46 -13.67
N PRO A 155 -10.66 8.53 -13.16
CA PRO A 155 -11.51 7.36 -13.06
C PRO A 155 -11.80 6.77 -14.45
N PRO A 156 -11.73 5.43 -14.61
CA PRO A 156 -12.15 4.76 -15.84
C PRO A 156 -13.58 5.14 -16.26
N SER A 157 -13.83 5.12 -17.56
CA SER A 157 -15.15 5.41 -18.13
C SER A 157 -16.19 4.36 -17.69
N GLY A 158 -17.43 4.78 -17.45
CA GLY A 158 -18.55 3.88 -17.15
C GLY A 158 -18.70 3.50 -15.67
N LEU A 159 -17.89 4.07 -14.78
CA LEU A 159 -18.06 3.90 -13.34
C LEU A 159 -19.25 4.73 -12.80
N LYS A 160 -19.98 4.16 -11.85
CA LYS A 160 -21.06 4.88 -11.15
C LYS A 160 -20.48 6.02 -10.31
N THR A 161 -20.91 7.25 -10.61
CA THR A 161 -20.57 8.41 -9.78
C THR A 161 -21.53 8.53 -8.60
N TRP A 162 -21.00 8.51 -7.39
CA TRP A 162 -21.75 8.83 -6.17
C TRP A 162 -21.52 10.31 -5.84
N ARG A 163 -22.59 11.08 -5.71
CA ARG A 163 -22.53 12.53 -5.42
C ARG A 163 -22.93 12.79 -3.97
N ILE A 164 -22.24 13.71 -3.32
CA ILE A 164 -22.57 14.17 -1.97
C ILE A 164 -23.70 15.19 -2.07
N ALA A 165 -24.77 15.04 -1.29
CA ALA A 165 -25.88 16.00 -1.28
C ALA A 165 -25.38 17.42 -0.96
N GLY A 166 -25.83 18.41 -1.73
CA GLY A 166 -25.43 19.82 -1.56
C GLY A 166 -24.16 20.27 -2.31
N SER A 167 -23.43 19.35 -2.96
CA SER A 167 -22.25 19.67 -3.80
C SER A 167 -22.58 19.93 -5.27
N GLY A 168 -23.85 20.24 -5.57
CA GLY A 168 -24.23 20.69 -6.91
C GLY A 168 -23.49 21.98 -7.27
N PRO A 169 -23.22 22.23 -8.57
CA PRO A 169 -22.69 23.52 -8.98
C PRO A 169 -23.60 24.62 -8.41
N GLN A 170 -23.04 25.55 -7.64
CA GLN A 170 -23.74 26.81 -7.35
C GLN A 170 -23.96 27.47 -8.71
N ASP A 171 -25.21 27.49 -9.16
CA ASP A 171 -25.61 28.36 -10.25
C ASP A 171 -25.30 29.79 -9.80
N MET A 172 -24.16 30.32 -10.26
CA MET A 172 -23.85 31.74 -10.23
C MET A 172 -24.74 32.41 -11.31
N THR A 173 -26.05 32.38 -11.11
CA THR A 173 -26.95 33.31 -11.78
C THR A 173 -26.67 34.67 -11.18
N GLY A 174 -25.90 35.48 -11.89
CA GLY A 174 -25.65 36.88 -11.53
C GLY A 174 -26.97 37.63 -11.43
N GLU A 175 -27.29 38.11 -10.23
CA GLU A 175 -28.12 39.30 -10.07
C GLU A 175 -27.21 40.50 -10.32
N GLU A 176 -27.34 41.12 -11.50
CA GLU A 176 -26.92 42.52 -11.68
C GLU A 176 -27.78 43.39 -10.74
N PRO A 177 -27.19 44.37 -10.03
CA PRO A 177 -27.95 45.29 -9.20
C PRO A 177 -28.71 46.27 -10.09
N ASP A 178 -30.04 46.29 -9.96
CA ASP A 178 -30.88 47.34 -10.56
C ASP A 178 -30.49 48.72 -10.01
N ALA A 179 -30.54 49.68 -10.94
CA ALA A 179 -30.07 51.06 -10.86
C ALA A 179 -30.85 51.99 -9.91
#